data_AF-A0A1B6DQX9-F1
#
_entry.id   AF-A0A1B6DQX9-F1
#
_cell.length_a   1.000
_cell.length_b   1.000
_cell.length_c   1.000
_cell.angle_alpha   90.00
_cell.angle_beta   90.00
_cell.angle_gamma   90.00
#
_symmetry.space_group_name_H-M   'P 1'
#
loop_
_entity.id
_entity.type
_entity.pdbx_description
1 polymer ?
#
loop_
_entity_poly.entity_id
_entity_poly.type
_entity_poly.pdbx_seq_one_letter_code
_entity_poly.pdbx_strand_id
1 'polypeptide(L)'
;MYIFIYRLNLDPTWAETGDRYMLKLFRDYLLHQVTEDGRPWLDMSHIVHCLNKLESGSQEKICLMSRDEQSILVVTYSELKHCLEQSFQELMSAASVTKAA
;
A
#
# COMPACT_ATOMS: atom_id res chain seq x y z
N MET A 1 -7.35 -5.01 0.27
CA MET A 1 -7.30 -4.75 -1.18
C MET A 1 -8.11 -5.78 -1.97
N TYR A 2 -7.82 -7.08 -1.89
CA TYR A 2 -8.57 -8.12 -2.63
C TYR A 2 -10.09 -8.16 -2.36
N ILE A 3 -10.55 -7.96 -1.12
CA ILE A 3 -11.99 -7.87 -0.80
C ILE A 3 -12.71 -6.77 -1.59
N PHE A 4 -12.05 -5.63 -1.81
CA PHE A 4 -12.66 -4.51 -2.55
C PHE A 4 -12.70 -4.79 -4.06
N ILE A 5 -11.69 -5.49 -4.60
CA ILE A 5 -11.64 -5.87 -6.01
C ILE A 5 -12.81 -6.78 -6.37
N TYR A 6 -13.01 -7.86 -5.60
CA TYR A 6 -14.12 -8.79 -5.83
C TYR A 6 -15.48 -8.14 -5.62
N ARG A 7 -15.61 -7.24 -4.65
CA ARG A 7 -16.87 -6.56 -4.35
C ARG A 7 -17.26 -5.51 -5.40
N LEU A 8 -16.29 -4.92 -6.08
CA LEU A 8 -16.51 -3.85 -7.06
C LEU A 8 -16.39 -4.33 -8.52
N ASN A 9 -16.26 -5.63 -8.77
CA ASN A 9 -15.99 -6.20 -10.10
C ASN A 9 -14.82 -5.51 -10.83
N LEU A 10 -13.81 -5.07 -10.07
CA LEU A 10 -12.60 -4.48 -10.66
C LEU A 10 -11.71 -5.60 -11.22
N ASP A 11 -10.89 -5.24 -12.20
CA ASP A 11 -9.87 -6.15 -12.75
C ASP A 11 -9.00 -6.70 -11.60
N PRO A 12 -8.81 -8.03 -11.48
CA PRO A 12 -7.93 -8.64 -10.48
C PRO A 12 -6.50 -8.08 -10.47
N THR A 13 -6.04 -7.60 -11.62
CA THR A 13 -4.72 -6.98 -11.81
C THR A 13 -4.67 -5.50 -11.41
N TRP A 14 -5.81 -4.90 -11.06
CA TRP A 14 -5.89 -3.51 -10.63
C TRP A 14 -4.94 -3.23 -9.46
N ALA A 15 -4.84 -4.16 -8.50
CA ALA A 15 -3.92 -4.09 -7.38
C ALA A 15 -2.41 -4.25 -7.71
N GLU A 16 -2.09 -4.76 -8.90
CA GLU A 16 -0.75 -5.25 -9.24
C GLU A 16 0.03 -4.31 -10.17
N THR A 17 -0.49 -3.11 -10.45
CA THR A 17 0.11 -2.18 -11.42
C THR A 17 0.31 -0.76 -10.86
N GLY A 18 1.43 -0.14 -11.25
CA GLY A 18 1.74 1.27 -11.00
C GLY A 18 1.69 1.68 -9.52
N ASP A 19 0.98 2.77 -9.24
CA ASP A 19 0.83 3.38 -7.91
C ASP A 19 0.30 2.40 -6.85
N ARG A 20 -0.55 1.46 -7.26
CA ARG A 20 -1.18 0.48 -6.36
C ARG A 20 -0.19 -0.62 -5.95
N TYR A 21 0.78 -0.92 -6.80
CA TYR A 21 1.89 -1.80 -6.45
C TYR A 21 2.76 -1.19 -5.34
N MET A 22 2.99 0.12 -5.37
CA MET A 22 3.71 0.81 -4.27
C MET A 22 2.97 0.65 -2.94
N LEU A 23 1.65 0.79 -2.93
CA LEU A 23 0.82 0.57 -1.73
C LEU A 23 0.85 -0.89 -1.25
N LYS A 24 0.92 -1.85 -2.18
CA LYS A 24 1.07 -3.28 -1.85
C LYS A 24 2.40 -3.54 -1.16
N LEU A 25 3.50 -3.00 -1.68
CA LEU A 25 4.81 -3.14 -1.05
C LEU A 25 4.89 -2.40 0.29
N PHE A 26 4.26 -1.22 0.40
CA PHE A 26 4.20 -0.48 1.67
C PHE A 26 3.47 -1.26 2.76
N ARG A 27 2.36 -1.94 2.42
CA ARG A 27 1.69 -2.85 3.36
C ARG A 27 2.63 -3.98 3.82
N ASP A 28 3.40 -4.56 2.90
CA ASP A 28 4.34 -5.62 3.26
C ASP A 28 5.48 -5.07 4.14
N TYR A 29 5.97 -3.86 3.86
CA TYR A 29 6.96 -3.15 4.71
C TYR A 29 6.48 -2.99 6.17
N LEU A 30 5.19 -2.70 6.37
CA LEU A 30 4.61 -2.54 7.72
C LEU A 30 4.34 -3.86 8.44
N LEU A 31 3.87 -4.87 7.72
CA LEU A 31 3.20 -6.04 8.31
C LEU A 31 3.89 -7.38 8.03
N HIS A 32 4.94 -7.41 7.20
CA HIS A 32 5.73 -8.60 6.86
C HIS A 32 7.19 -8.45 7.28
N GLN A 33 7.44 -7.80 8.42
CA GLN A 33 8.78 -7.81 8.99
C GLN A 33 9.12 -9.19 9.53
N VAL A 34 10.36 -9.61 9.35
CA VAL A 34 10.88 -10.87 9.89
C VAL A 34 12.15 -10.58 10.69
N THR A 35 12.34 -11.29 11.80
CA THR A 35 13.62 -11.27 12.54
C THR A 35 14.71 -11.94 11.73
N GLU A 36 15.98 -11.80 12.14
CA GLU A 36 17.11 -12.49 11.51
C GLU A 36 16.91 -14.01 11.42
N ASP A 37 16.28 -14.61 12.44
CA ASP A 37 15.91 -16.04 12.45
C ASP A 37 14.70 -16.41 11.58
N GLY A 38 14.17 -15.47 10.77
CA GLY A 38 13.03 -15.67 9.87
C GLY A 38 11.67 -15.74 10.56
N ARG A 39 11.55 -15.36 11.83
CA ARG A 39 10.26 -15.34 12.55
C ARG A 39 9.50 -14.06 12.21
N PRO A 40 8.17 -14.14 11.99
CA PRO A 40 7.37 -12.93 11.77
C PRO A 40 7.45 -12.03 13.01
N TRP A 41 7.77 -10.76 12.78
CA TRP A 41 7.88 -9.73 13.80
C TRP A 41 6.94 -8.59 13.46
N LEU A 42 6.29 -8.04 14.49
CA LEU A 42 5.36 -6.93 14.30
C LEU A 42 5.63 -5.88 15.37
N ASP A 43 6.24 -4.78 14.94
CA ASP A 43 6.50 -3.63 15.80
C ASP A 43 5.39 -2.59 15.65
N MET A 44 4.53 -2.51 16.67
CA MET A 44 3.43 -1.54 16.70
C MET A 44 3.92 -0.09 16.73
N SER A 45 5.07 0.19 17.34
CA SER A 45 5.64 1.54 17.36
C SER A 45 6.06 1.97 15.96
N HIS A 46 6.73 1.07 15.23
CA HIS A 46 7.10 1.27 13.83
C HIS A 46 5.87 1.52 12.95
N ILE A 47 4.82 0.71 13.09
CA ILE A 47 3.58 0.86 12.32
C ILE A 47 2.96 2.24 12.54
N VAL A 48 2.77 2.64 13.81
CA VAL A 48 2.17 3.94 14.13
C VAL A 48 3.04 5.08 13.61
N HIS A 49 4.36 4.98 13.74
CA HIS A 49 5.29 5.98 13.22
C HIS A 49 5.16 6.15 11.70
N CYS A 50 5.16 5.04 10.95
CA CYS A 50 5.04 5.06 9.51
C CYS A 50 3.68 5.59 9.05
N LEU A 51 2.59 5.25 9.75
CA LEU A 51 1.26 5.77 9.43
C LEU A 51 1.17 7.29 9.67
N ASN A 52 1.77 7.81 10.75
CA ASN A 52 1.83 9.26 10.98
C ASN A 52 2.63 9.99 9.89
N LYS A 53 3.73 9.38 9.41
CA LYS A 53 4.55 9.91 8.31
C LYS A 53 3.82 9.89 6.97
N LEU A 54 3.06 8.82 6.71
CA LEU A 54 2.19 8.70 5.55
C LEU A 54 1.11 9.79 5.58
N GLU A 55 0.39 9.94 6.70
CA GLU A 55 -0.69 10.92 6.84
C GLU A 55 -0.17 12.36 6.67
N SER A 56 0.98 12.68 7.27
CA SER A 56 1.61 13.99 7.12
C SER A 56 2.23 14.22 5.74
N GLY A 57 2.37 13.19 4.89
CA GLY A 57 3.00 13.29 3.57
C GLY A 57 4.47 13.67 3.67
N SER A 58 5.21 13.05 4.59
CA SER A 58 6.62 13.37 4.84
C SER A 58 7.51 13.20 3.59
N GLN A 59 8.54 14.02 3.44
CA GLN A 59 9.57 13.90 2.41
C GLN A 59 10.64 12.84 2.75
N GLU A 60 10.52 12.20 3.91
CA GLU A 60 11.36 11.08 4.31
C GLU A 60 11.20 9.92 3.32
N LYS A 61 12.35 9.32 2.94
CA LYS A 61 12.41 8.20 2.00
C LYS A 61 12.50 6.88 2.72
N ILE A 62 11.79 5.88 2.20
CA ILE A 62 11.85 4.49 2.62
C ILE A 62 12.14 3.57 1.43
N CYS A 63 12.73 2.41 1.70
CA CYS A 63 12.97 1.37 0.72
C CYS A 63 11.89 0.31 0.83
N LEU A 64 11.15 0.09 -0.26
CA LEU A 64 10.17 -0.95 -0.42
C LEU A 64 10.76 -2.08 -1.24
N MET A 65 10.62 -3.32 -0.77
CA MET A 65 11.18 -4.49 -1.43
C MET A 65 10.07 -5.49 -1.78
N SER A 66 10.14 -6.08 -2.97
CA SER A 66 9.27 -7.19 -3.35
C SER A 66 9.58 -8.44 -2.53
N ARG A 67 8.60 -9.34 -2.39
CA ARG A 67 8.75 -10.57 -1.58
C ARG A 67 9.78 -11.55 -2.12
N ASP A 68 10.03 -11.51 -3.43
CA ASP A 68 11.06 -12.29 -4.11
C ASP A 68 12.44 -11.62 -4.05
N GLU A 69 12.54 -10.46 -3.38
CA GLU A 69 13.76 -9.65 -3.23
C GLU A 69 14.37 -9.17 -4.56
N GLN A 70 13.64 -9.31 -5.67
CA GLN A 70 14.10 -8.95 -7.02
C GLN A 70 13.97 -7.45 -7.32
N SER A 71 13.05 -6.75 -6.64
CA SER A 71 12.72 -5.35 -6.90
C SER A 71 12.82 -4.50 -5.64
N ILE A 72 13.54 -3.40 -5.74
CA ILE A 72 13.66 -2.39 -4.68
C ILE A 72 13.19 -1.05 -5.24
N LEU A 73 12.26 -0.41 -4.55
CA LEU A 73 11.76 0.92 -4.86
C LEU A 73 12.07 1.86 -3.70
N VAL A 74 12.67 3.01 -4.00
CA VAL A 74 12.90 4.07 -3.02
C VAL A 74 11.83 5.13 -3.24
N VAL A 75 10.99 5.35 -2.23
CA VAL A 75 9.84 6.26 -2.31
C VAL A 75 9.77 7.15 -1.06
N THR A 76 9.17 8.32 -1.21
CA THR A 76 8.80 9.18 -0.09
C THR A 76 7.43 8.82 0.45
N TYR A 77 7.17 9.15 1.72
CA TYR A 77 5.80 9.06 2.27
C TYR A 77 4.83 9.99 1.51
N SER A 78 5.32 11.10 0.95
CA SER A 78 4.50 12.00 0.12
C SER A 78 3.99 11.34 -1.17
N GLU A 79 4.82 10.56 -1.85
CA GLU A 79 4.42 9.78 -3.04
C GLU A 79 3.42 8.68 -2.65
N LEU A 80 3.66 7.98 -1.54
CA LEU A 80 2.73 6.97 -1.03
C LEU A 80 1.37 7.54 -0.66
N LYS A 81 1.34 8.72 -0.04
CA LYS A 81 0.09 9.43 0.28
C LYS A 81 -0.69 9.77 -0.99
N HIS A 82 -0.01 10.31 -2.01
CA HIS A 82 -0.63 10.58 -3.30
C HIS A 82 -1.22 9.31 -3.94
N CYS A 83 -0.46 8.22 -3.96
CA CYS A 83 -0.93 6.93 -4.47
C CYS A 83 -2.17 6.44 -3.73
N LEU A 84 -2.21 6.60 -2.40
CA LEU A 84 -3.33 6.20 -1.56
C LEU A 84 -4.58 7.01 -1.86
N GLU A 85 -4.46 8.34 -1.91
CA GLU A 85 -5.56 9.26 -2.18
C GLU A 85 -6.17 9.02 -3.56
N GLN A 86 -5.32 8.90 -4.59
CA GLN A 86 -5.75 8.61 -5.96
C GLN A 86 -6.48 7.25 -6.03
N SER A 87 -5.87 6.20 -5.48
CA SER A 87 -6.47 4.85 -5.48
C SER A 87 -7.79 4.82 -4.72
N PHE A 88 -7.90 5.56 -3.62
CA PHE A 88 -9.13 5.65 -2.85
C PHE A 88 -10.22 6.41 -3.60
N GLN A 89 -9.90 7.52 -4.26
CA GLN A 89 -10.85 8.27 -5.09
C GLN A 89 -11.39 7.43 -6.25
N GLU A 90 -10.55 6.64 -6.91
CA GLU A 90 -10.98 5.70 -7.95
C GLU A 90 -11.98 4.68 -7.40
N LEU A 91 -11.69 4.07 -6.25
CA LEU A 91 -12.60 3.11 -5.60
C LEU A 91 -13.93 3.74 -5.21
N MET A 92 -13.91 4.97 -4.68
CA MET A 92 -15.11 5.73 -4.35
C MET A 92 -15.94 6.04 -5.59
N SER A 93 -15.29 6.43 -6.69
CA SER A 93 -15.95 6.69 -7.96
C SER A 93 -16.62 5.43 -8.52
N ALA A 94 -15.91 4.29 -8.53
CA ALA A 94 -16.43 3.01 -8.99
C ALA A 94 -17.64 2.55 -8.15
N ALA A 95 -17.53 2.66 -6.82
CA ALA A 95 -18.63 2.31 -5.90
C ALA A 95 -19.87 3.20 -6.09
N SER A 96 -19.69 4.48 -6.45
CA SER A 96 -20.80 5.39 -6.73
C SER A 96 -21.57 5.01 -8.01
N VAL A 97 -20.86 4.52 -9.03
CA VAL A 97 -21.47 4.03 -10.28
C VAL A 97 -22.28 2.77 -10.03
N THR A 98 -21.78 1.83 -9.22
CA THR A 98 -22.52 0.60 -8.86
C THR A 98 -23.80 0.88 -8.06
N LYS A 99 -23.89 2.02 -7.36
CA LYS A 99 -25.09 2.39 -6.58
C LYS A 99 -26.19 3.04 -7.42
N ALA A 100 -25.86 3.50 -8.63
CA ALA A 100 -26.76 4.13 -9.57
C ALA A 100 -27.29 3.17 -10.66
N ALA A 101 -26.78 1.93 -10.70
CA ALA A 101 -27.23 0.84 -11.55
C ALA A 101 -28.06 -0.17 -10.74
#